data_AF-A0A919SN35-F1
#
_entry.id   AF-A0A919SN35-F1
#
_cell.length_a   1.000
_cell.length_b   1.000
_cell.length_c   1.000
_cell.angle_alpha   90.00
_cell.angle_beta   90.00
_cell.angle_gamma   90.00
#
_symmetry.space_group_name_H-M   'P 1'
#
loop_
_entity.id
_entity.type
_entity.pdbx_description
1 polymer ?
#
loop_
_entity_poly.entity_id
_entity_poly.type
_entity_poly.pdbx_seq_one_letter_code
_entity_poly.pdbx_strand_id
1 'polypeptide(L)'
;MTDAREPVVTSDRVYTMRELNQQTAEVLRQINQDGRPAAITRHGRFVALITPLADRNIEAVLLDQLLESTDSREQLLGQRPLDTARTTSEVAAELGLTLPDFPQRKVD
;
A
#
# COMPACT_ATOMS: atom_id res chain seq x y z
N MET A 1 14.25 -21.82 11.60
CA MET A 1 14.83 -21.83 10.24
C MET A 1 13.64 -21.69 9.30
N THR A 2 13.25 -20.45 8.99
CA THR A 2 12.12 -20.14 8.11
C THR A 2 12.62 -19.04 7.20
N ASP A 3 12.76 -19.39 5.93
CA ASP A 3 13.25 -18.53 4.85
C ASP A 3 12.19 -17.46 4.57
N ALA A 4 12.46 -16.23 5.02
CA ALA A 4 11.62 -15.07 4.75
C ALA A 4 11.77 -14.73 3.26
N ARG A 5 10.89 -15.29 2.43
CA ARG A 5 10.81 -14.89 1.01
C ARG A 5 10.41 -13.42 0.95
N GLU A 6 11.40 -12.57 0.67
CA GLU A 6 11.20 -11.18 0.29
C GLU A 6 10.15 -11.12 -0.83
N PRO A 7 9.17 -10.20 -0.76
CA PRO A 7 8.16 -10.09 -1.79
C PRO A 7 8.83 -9.67 -3.09
N VAL A 8 8.81 -10.57 -4.08
CA VAL A 8 9.25 -10.25 -5.44
C VAL A 8 8.17 -9.39 -6.06
N VAL A 9 8.27 -8.07 -5.89
CA VAL A 9 7.51 -7.10 -6.68
C VAL A 9 8.03 -7.21 -8.11
N THR A 10 7.36 -8.00 -8.94
CA THR A 10 7.66 -8.10 -10.36
C THR A 10 7.14 -6.86 -11.06
N SER A 11 7.94 -5.80 -11.09
CA SER A 11 7.72 -4.71 -12.03
C SER A 11 8.18 -5.18 -13.42
N ASP A 12 7.24 -5.43 -14.33
CA ASP A 12 7.57 -5.81 -15.71
C ASP A 12 8.40 -4.73 -16.43
N ARG A 13 8.41 -3.50 -15.92
CA ARG A 13 9.24 -2.39 -16.40
C ARG A 13 10.19 -1.87 -15.33
N VAL A 14 11.45 -1.78 -15.70
CA VAL A 14 12.54 -1.25 -14.88
C VAL A 14 13.15 -0.06 -15.59
N TYR A 15 13.21 1.09 -14.91
CA TYR A 15 13.95 2.26 -15.36
C TYR A 15 15.17 2.46 -14.47
N THR A 16 16.24 3.00 -15.04
CA THR A 16 17.38 3.49 -14.28
C THR A 16 17.10 4.91 -13.77
N MET A 17 17.70 5.30 -12.65
CA MET A 17 17.70 6.68 -12.17
C MET A 17 18.25 7.66 -13.22
N ARG A 18 19.13 7.20 -14.11
CA ARG A 18 19.64 8.04 -15.19
C ARG A 18 18.55 8.35 -16.21
N GLU A 19 17.81 7.35 -16.67
CA GLU A 19 16.67 7.53 -17.59
C GLU A 19 15.59 8.41 -16.94
N LEU A 20 15.24 8.12 -15.69
CA LEU A 20 14.28 8.93 -14.94
C LEU A 20 14.74 10.40 -14.83
N ASN A 21 16.02 10.67 -14.58
CA ASN A 21 16.52 12.03 -14.45
C ASN A 21 16.63 12.77 -15.79
N GLN A 22 16.94 12.06 -16.88
CA GLN A 22 17.11 12.66 -18.21
C GLN A 22 15.77 12.84 -18.95
N GLN A 23 14.78 12.00 -18.65
CA GLN A 23 13.52 11.91 -19.39
C GLN A 23 12.31 11.80 -18.46
N THR A 24 12.33 12.51 -17.32
CA THR A 24 11.33 12.36 -16.24
C THR A 24 9.89 12.38 -16.73
N ALA A 25 9.53 13.38 -17.53
CA ALA A 25 8.17 13.54 -18.02
C ALA A 25 7.72 12.38 -18.94
N GLU A 26 8.63 11.83 -19.74
CA GLU A 26 8.32 10.71 -20.64
C GLU A 26 8.21 9.40 -19.86
N VAL A 27 9.15 9.15 -18.94
CA VAL A 27 9.12 7.97 -18.07
C VAL A 27 7.83 7.94 -17.24
N LEU A 28 7.48 9.06 -16.58
CA LEU A 28 6.24 9.14 -15.80
C LEU A 28 4.98 9.02 -16.66
N ARG A 29 4.99 9.55 -17.88
CA ARG A 29 3.87 9.41 -18.82
C ARG A 29 3.67 7.95 -19.20
N GLN A 30 4.75 7.23 -19.52
CA GLN A 30 4.70 5.80 -19.83
C GLN A 30 4.16 4.99 -18.64
N ILE A 31 4.68 5.23 -17.43
CA ILE A 31 4.21 4.55 -16.21
C ILE A 31 2.71 4.79 -16.00
N ASN A 32 2.24 6.02 -16.18
CA ASN A 32 0.81 6.34 -16.07
C ASN A 32 -0.04 5.70 -17.18
N GLN A 33 0.42 5.69 -18.42
CA GLN A 33 -0.28 5.08 -19.55
C GLN A 33 -0.37 3.55 -19.44
N ASP A 34 0.68 2.92 -18.91
CA ASP A 34 0.72 1.47 -18.72
C ASP A 34 -0.19 1.01 -17.57
N GLY A 35 -0.52 1.89 -16.63
CA GLY A 35 -1.37 1.59 -15.47
C GLY A 35 -0.75 0.58 -14.50
N ARG A 36 0.56 0.29 -14.63
CA ARG A 36 1.30 -0.67 -13.80
C ARG A 36 2.47 0.00 -13.08
N PRO A 37 2.83 -0.45 -11.86
CA PRO A 37 4.02 0.03 -11.17
C PRO A 37 5.31 -0.27 -11.95
N ALA A 38 6.29 0.63 -11.86
CA ALA A 38 7.62 0.45 -12.43
C ALA A 38 8.71 0.57 -11.36
N ALA A 39 9.71 -0.32 -11.39
CA ALA A 39 10.86 -0.23 -10.50
C ALA A 39 11.90 0.72 -11.03
N ILE A 40 12.52 1.45 -10.11
CA ILE A 40 13.61 2.37 -10.37
C ILE A 40 14.88 1.81 -9.75
N THR A 41 15.93 1.72 -10.56
CA THR A 41 17.23 1.19 -10.16
C THR A 41 18.34 2.23 -10.26
N ARG A 42 19.36 2.10 -9.42
CA ARG A 42 20.61 2.88 -9.51
C ARG A 42 21.79 1.91 -9.50
N HIS A 43 22.60 1.93 -10.56
CA HIS A 43 23.70 0.97 -10.76
C HIS A 43 23.24 -0.50 -10.62
N GLY A 44 22.05 -0.82 -11.14
CA GLY A 44 21.47 -2.17 -11.07
C GLY A 44 20.83 -2.54 -9.74
N ARG A 45 20.92 -1.69 -8.70
CA ARG A 45 20.27 -1.92 -7.41
C ARG A 45 18.91 -1.25 -7.37
N PHE A 46 17.88 -1.95 -6.87
CA PHE A 46 16.56 -1.39 -6.61
C PHE A 46 16.63 -0.20 -5.64
N VAL A 47 15.88 0.85 -5.93
CA VAL A 47 15.82 2.07 -5.12
C VAL A 47 14.39 2.45 -4.76
N ALA A 48 13.46 2.36 -5.72
CA ALA A 48 12.08 2.78 -5.52
C ALA A 48 11.13 2.06 -6.48
N LEU A 49 9.85 2.08 -6.15
CA LEU A 49 8.74 1.72 -7.02
C LEU A 49 7.90 2.97 -7.28
N ILE A 50 7.56 3.24 -8.55
CA ILE A 50 6.63 4.31 -8.92
C ILE A 50 5.33 3.66 -9.36
N THR A 51 4.23 3.99 -8.67
CA THR A 51 2.90 3.45 -8.92
C THR A 51 1.99 4.52 -9.51
N PRO A 52 1.33 4.26 -10.66
CA PRO A 52 0.39 5.21 -11.23
C PRO A 52 -0.89 5.29 -10.39
N LEU A 53 -1.45 6.50 -10.28
CA LEU A 53 -2.63 6.79 -9.46
C LEU A 53 -3.92 7.01 -10.26
N ALA A 54 -3.83 7.15 -11.59
CA ALA A 54 -5.01 7.31 -12.43
C ALA A 54 -5.94 6.08 -12.29
N ASP A 55 -7.25 6.34 -12.17
CA ASP A 55 -8.31 5.34 -11.97
C ASP A 55 -8.23 4.50 -10.68
N ARG A 56 -7.43 4.92 -9.69
CA ARG A 56 -7.38 4.27 -8.37
C ARG A 56 -7.81 5.20 -7.25
N ASN A 57 -8.64 4.69 -6.33
CA ASN A 57 -8.88 5.35 -5.05
C ASN A 57 -7.55 5.41 -4.29
N ILE A 58 -7.00 6.61 -4.12
CA ILE A 58 -5.69 6.85 -3.48
C ILE A 58 -5.67 6.25 -2.08
N GLU A 59 -6.77 6.34 -1.34
CA GLU A 59 -6.97 5.74 -0.02
C GLU A 59 -6.80 4.22 -0.05
N ALA A 60 -7.38 3.55 -1.04
CA ALA A 60 -7.26 2.10 -1.21
C ALA A 60 -5.82 1.68 -1.57
N VAL A 61 -5.11 2.48 -2.37
CA VAL A 61 -3.70 2.21 -2.75
C VAL A 61 -2.75 2.38 -1.56
N LEU A 62 -3.00 3.36 -0.70
CA LEU A 62 -2.23 3.57 0.52
C LEU A 62 -2.55 2.49 1.56
N LEU A 63 -3.82 2.11 1.70
CA LEU A 63 -4.23 0.97 2.51
C LEU A 63 -3.54 -0.31 2.02
N ASP A 64 -3.56 -0.62 0.73
CA ASP A 64 -2.94 -1.85 0.20
C ASP A 64 -1.43 -1.88 0.48
N GLN A 65 -0.72 -0.75 0.33
CA GLN A 65 0.70 -0.66 0.69
C GLN A 65 0.97 -0.77 2.20
N LEU A 66 0.11 -0.19 3.03
CA LEU A 66 0.19 -0.34 4.49
C LEU A 66 -0.10 -1.78 4.92
N LEU A 67 -1.08 -2.42 4.28
CA LEU A 67 -1.45 -3.81 4.52
C LEU A 67 -0.39 -4.79 4.03
N GLU A 68 0.32 -4.50 2.94
CA GLU A 68 1.49 -5.26 2.53
C GLU A 68 2.67 -5.08 3.50
N SER A 69 2.76 -3.93 4.19
CA SER A 69 3.79 -3.69 5.21
C SER A 69 3.46 -4.27 6.59
N THR A 70 2.22 -4.75 6.79
CA THR A 70 1.76 -5.29 8.08
C THR A 70 1.45 -6.78 7.93
N ASP A 71 1.92 -7.64 8.84
CA ASP A 71 1.65 -9.10 8.88
C ASP A 71 0.16 -9.50 8.99
N SER A 72 -0.78 -8.53 8.90
CA SER A 72 -2.20 -8.69 9.18
C SER A 72 -3.07 -8.99 7.93
N ARG A 73 -2.48 -9.25 6.77
CA ARG A 73 -3.21 -9.60 5.53
C ARG A 73 -4.18 -10.77 5.72
N GLU A 74 -3.81 -11.77 6.51
CA GLU A 74 -4.64 -12.95 6.80
C GLU A 74 -5.87 -12.64 7.67
N GLN A 75 -5.78 -11.64 8.56
CA GLN A 75 -6.88 -11.26 9.45
C GLN A 75 -8.00 -10.52 8.70
N LEU A 76 -7.65 -9.69 7.71
CA LEU A 76 -8.61 -8.91 6.94
C LEU A 76 -9.37 -9.74 5.89
N LEU A 77 -8.73 -10.78 5.37
CA LEU A 77 -9.35 -11.75 4.48
C LEU A 77 -10.20 -12.80 5.23
N GLY A 78 -10.33 -12.67 6.56
CA GLY A 78 -11.06 -13.60 7.41
C GLY A 78 -10.40 -14.98 7.54
N GLN A 79 -9.13 -15.10 7.15
CA GLN A 79 -8.37 -16.35 7.17
C GLN A 79 -7.74 -16.64 8.54
N ARG A 80 -7.71 -15.65 9.43
CA ARG A 80 -7.45 -15.81 10.86
C ARG A 80 -8.51 -15.07 11.68
N PRO A 81 -8.98 -15.66 12.81
CA PRO A 81 -9.82 -14.93 13.75
C PRO A 81 -9.06 -13.70 14.27
N LEU A 82 -9.77 -12.60 14.50
CA LEU A 82 -9.25 -11.46 15.25
C LEU A 82 -8.89 -11.96 16.67
N ASP A 83 -7.61 -12.02 17.00
CA ASP A 83 -7.14 -12.40 18.35
C ASP A 83 -7.65 -11.42 19.42
N THR A 84 -8.03 -10.20 19.02
CA THR A 84 -8.69 -9.24 19.91
C THR A 84 -9.54 -8.28 19.07
N ALA A 85 -10.85 -8.48 19.06
CA ALA A 85 -11.77 -7.46 18.56
C ALA A 85 -11.72 -6.27 19.53
N ARG A 86 -11.25 -5.12 19.04
CA ARG A 86 -11.24 -3.87 19.79
C ARG A 86 -12.42 -3.02 19.39
N THR A 87 -13.03 -2.35 20.35
CA THR A 87 -14.12 -1.42 20.04
C THR A 87 -13.58 -0.13 19.42
N THR A 88 -14.37 0.52 18.58
CA THR A 88 -14.00 1.82 17.97
C THR A 88 -13.63 2.86 19.04
N SER A 89 -14.31 2.81 20.19
CA SER A 89 -14.06 3.68 21.34
C SER A 89 -12.69 3.45 21.99
N GLU A 90 -12.26 2.18 22.11
CA GLU A 90 -10.94 1.84 22.66
C GLU A 90 -9.80 2.38 21.80
N VAL A 91 -9.92 2.24 20.47
CA VAL A 91 -8.90 2.72 19.53
C VAL A 91 -8.86 4.26 19.49
N ALA A 92 -10.01 4.92 19.57
CA ALA A 92 -10.07 6.38 19.59
C ALA A 92 -9.46 6.98 20.86
N ALA A 93 -9.68 6.36 22.02
CA ALA A 93 -9.06 6.78 23.28
C ALA A 93 -7.53 6.64 23.24
N GLU A 94 -7.02 5.56 22.65
CA GLU A 94 -5.58 5.32 22.47
C GLU A 94 -4.92 6.38 21.56
N LEU A 95 -5.60 6.78 20.48
CA LEU A 95 -5.09 7.73 19.49
C LEU A 95 -5.36 9.21 19.86
N GLY A 96 -6.03 9.47 20.99
CA GLY A 96 -6.40 10.83 21.40
C GLY A 96 -7.43 11.48 20.47
N LEU A 97 -8.25 10.68 19.80
CA LEU A 97 -9.25 11.14 18.85
C LEU A 97 -10.62 11.28 19.52
N THR A 98 -11.27 12.42 19.31
CA THR A 98 -12.66 12.63 19.72
C THR A 98 -13.58 12.07 18.64
N LEU A 99 -14.31 10.99 18.94
CA LEU A 99 -15.30 10.46 18.02
C LEU A 99 -16.54 11.36 17.97
N PRO A 100 -17.10 11.62 16.78
CA PRO A 100 -18.44 12.21 16.64
C PRO A 100 -19.48 11.36 17.38
N ASP A 101 -20.51 12.03 17.91
CA ASP A 101 -21.64 11.33 18.53
C ASP A 101 -22.48 10.67 17.42
N PHE A 102 -22.18 9.40 17.14
CA PHE A 102 -22.93 8.62 16.17
C PHE A 102 -24.16 8.02 16.87
N PRO A 103 -25.38 8.29 16.39
CA PRO A 103 -26.56 7.66 16.95
C PRO A 103 -26.42 6.14 16.79
N GLN A 104 -26.46 5.41 17.91
CA GLN A 104 -26.41 3.96 17.90
C GLN A 104 -27.60 3.45 17.08
N ARG A 105 -27.33 2.97 15.87
CA ARG A 105 -28.33 2.26 15.08
C ARG A 105 -28.66 0.98 15.84
N LYS A 106 -29.85 0.93 16.45
CA LYS A 106 -30.40 -0.32 16.98
C LYS A 106 -30.46 -1.32 15.83
N VAL A 107 -29.71 -2.40 15.96
CA VAL A 107 -29.83 -3.58 15.12
C VAL A 107 -30.88 -4.43 15.81
N ASP A 108 -32.08 -4.46 15.24
CA ASP A 108 -33.11 -5.46 15.57
C ASP A 108 -32.74 -6.83 14.98
#